data_AF-A0A9D3ZNJ8-F1
#
_entry.id   AF-A0A9D3ZNJ8-F1
#
_cell.length_a   1.000
_cell.length_b   1.000
_cell.length_c   1.000
_cell.angle_alpha   90.00
_cell.angle_beta   90.00
_cell.angle_gamma   90.00
#
_symmetry.space_group_name_H-M   'P 1'
#
loop_
_entity.id
_entity.type
_entity.pdbx_description
1 polymer ?
#
loop_
_entity_poly.entity_id
_entity_poly.type
_entity_poly.pdbx_seq_one_letter_code
_entity_poly.pdbx_strand_id
1 'polypeptide(L)' 'IRKYQKSTKLLIQKLSFQKLVREIAKDFKTILRFGSSAIAALQEATQAYLVGLFKDTNLSSIHAKIK' A
#
# COMPACT_ATOMS: atom_id res chain seq x y z
N ILE A 1 -15.34 3.93 8.49
CA ILE A 1 -14.58 2.67 8.29
C ILE A 1 -15.34 1.58 7.52
N ARG A 2 -16.63 1.31 7.82
CA ARG A 2 -17.43 0.23 7.21
C ARG A 2 -17.48 0.24 5.66
N LYS A 3 -17.53 1.43 5.04
CA LYS A 3 -17.49 1.58 3.57
C LYS A 3 -16.23 0.96 2.95
N TYR A 4 -15.06 1.27 3.50
CA TYR A 4 -13.77 0.79 2.98
C TYR A 4 -13.52 -0.67 3.33
N GLN A 5 -14.03 -1.16 4.47
CA GLN A 5 -13.95 -2.58 4.84
C GLN A 5 -14.81 -3.49 3.95
N LYS A 6 -15.89 -2.98 3.36
CA LYS A 6 -16.76 -3.73 2.43
C LYS A 6 -16.26 -3.75 0.99
N SER A 7 -15.26 -2.95 0.64
CA SER A 7 -14.76 -2.83 -0.73
C SER A 7 -13.33 -3.35 -0.85
N THR A 8 -12.99 -3.92 -2.00
CA THR A 8 -11.63 -4.32 -2.38
C THR A 8 -10.95 -3.32 -3.32
N LYS A 9 -11.53 -2.13 -3.48
CA LYS A 9 -10.97 -1.09 -4.35
C LYS A 9 -9.65 -0.58 -3.78
N LEU A 10 -8.67 -0.41 -4.66
CA LEU A 10 -7.39 0.20 -4.30
C LEU A 10 -7.64 1.63 -3.76
N LEU A 11 -7.06 1.92 -2.61
CA LEU A 11 -7.24 3.19 -1.90
C LEU A 11 -6.22 4.26 -2.36
N ILE A 12 -5.05 3.83 -2.80
CA ILE A 12 -4.00 4.70 -3.34
C ILE A 12 -4.22 4.90 -4.85
N GLN A 13 -4.07 6.13 -5.35
CA GLN A 13 -4.17 6.42 -6.77
C GLN A 13 -3.05 5.71 -7.56
N LYS A 14 -3.42 4.94 -8.59
CA LYS A 14 -2.50 4.12 -9.40
C LYS A 14 -1.32 4.92 -9.97
N LEU A 15 -1.56 6.12 -10.49
CA LEU A 15 -0.52 6.96 -11.10
C LEU A 15 0.54 7.39 -10.09
N SER A 16 0.12 7.85 -8.92
CA SER A 16 1.02 8.28 -7.85
C SER A 16 1.84 7.11 -7.30
N PHE A 17 1.20 5.95 -7.11
CA PHE A 17 1.90 4.72 -6.71
C PHE A 17 2.92 4.29 -7.76
N GLN A 18 2.55 4.31 -9.04
CA GLN A 18 3.46 3.98 -10.13
C GLN A 18 4.67 4.92 -10.21
N LYS A 19 4.49 6.23 -9.99
CA LYS A 19 5.60 7.19 -9.95
C LYS A 19 6.58 6.85 -8.82
N LEU A 20 6.06 6.59 -7.62
CA LEU A 20 6.86 6.22 -6.45
C LEU A 20 7.64 4.92 -6.67
N VAL A 21 7.00 3.88 -7.21
CA VAL A 21 7.67 2.61 -7.53
C VAL A 21 8.83 2.82 -8.49
N ARG A 22 8.65 3.66 -9.51
CA ARG A 22 9.70 3.97 -10.49
C ARG A 22 10.83 4.81 -9.92
N GLU A 23 10.50 5.75 -9.04
CA GLU A 23 11.47 6.57 -8.32
C GLU A 23 12.38 5.70 -7.46
N ILE A 24 11.81 4.87 -6.58
CA ILE A 24 12.55 3.94 -5.74
C ILE A 24 13.38 2.96 -6.58
N ALA A 25 12.80 2.41 -7.66
CA ALA A 25 13.49 1.45 -8.51
C ALA A 25 14.70 2.04 -9.23
N LYS A 26 14.69 3.34 -9.51
CA LYS A 26 15.79 4.04 -10.18
C LYS A 26 17.07 3.98 -9.34
N ASP A 27 16.95 3.97 -8.02
CA ASP A 27 18.07 3.86 -7.09
C ASP A 27 18.74 2.48 -7.12
N PHE A 28 18.02 1.45 -7.57
CA PHE A 28 18.57 0.10 -7.74
C PHE A 28 19.08 -0.17 -9.15
N LYS A 29 18.36 0.29 -10.18
CA LYS A 29 18.74 0.12 -11.58
C LYS A 29 18.13 1.22 -12.45
N THR A 30 19.00 1.99 -13.11
CA THR A 30 18.61 3.16 -13.93
C THR A 30 17.71 2.81 -15.12
N ILE A 31 17.81 1.60 -15.66
CA ILE A 31 16.99 1.14 -16.79
C ILE A 31 16.20 -0.10 -16.36
N LEU A 32 15.07 0.13 -15.70
CA LEU A 32 14.10 -0.91 -15.34
C LEU A 32 12.73 -0.59 -15.93
N ARG A 33 12.15 -1.56 -16.65
CA ARG A 33 10.79 -1.46 -17.20
C ARG A 33 9.87 -2.35 -16.38
N PHE A 34 8.80 -1.76 -15.86
CA PHE A 34 7.75 -2.49 -15.16
C PHE A 34 6.57 -2.77 -16.09
N GLY A 35 6.11 -4.01 -16.10
CA GLY A 35 4.80 -4.37 -16.64
C GLY A 35 3.66 -3.82 -15.79
N SER A 36 2.49 -3.60 -16.40
CA SER A 36 1.30 -3.12 -15.69
C SER A 36 0.85 -4.06 -14.58
N SER A 37 0.95 -5.38 -14.80
CA SER A 37 0.64 -6.41 -13.81
C SER A 37 1.59 -6.38 -12.60
N ALA A 38 2.88 -6.13 -12.83
CA ALA A 38 3.87 -6.03 -11.75
C ALA A 38 3.57 -4.84 -10.82
N ILE A 39 3.22 -3.68 -11.39
CA ILE A 39 2.85 -2.50 -10.60
C ILE A 39 1.57 -2.76 -9.81
N ALA A 40 0.58 -3.43 -10.42
CA ALA A 40 -0.66 -3.79 -9.74
C ALA A 40 -0.41 -4.75 -8.56
N ALA A 41 0.40 -5.79 -8.76
CA ALA A 41 0.76 -6.75 -7.71
C ALA A 41 1.49 -6.07 -6.54
N LEU A 42 2.43 -5.18 -6.83
CA LEU A 42 3.09 -4.36 -5.80
C LEU A 42 2.06 -3.53 -5.03
N GLN A 43 1.12 -2.89 -5.73
CA GLN A 43 0.12 -2.04 -5.11
C GLN A 43 -0.83 -2.82 -4.20
N GLU A 44 -1.26 -4.01 -4.62
CA GLU A 44 -2.10 -4.90 -3.83
C GLU A 44 -1.38 -5.38 -2.57
N ALA A 45 -0.13 -5.85 -2.71
CA ALA A 45 0.68 -6.31 -1.59
C ALA A 45 0.93 -5.19 -0.57
N THR A 46 1.34 -4.00 -1.02
CA THR A 46 1.59 -2.86 -0.12
C THR A 46 0.33 -2.43 0.61
N GLN A 47 -0.81 -2.35 -0.06
CA GLN A 47 -2.05 -1.94 0.61
C GLN A 47 -2.56 -3.00 1.59
N ALA A 48 -2.45 -4.29 1.25
CA ALA A 48 -2.78 -5.37 2.17
C ALA A 48 -1.91 -5.32 3.44
N TYR A 49 -0.61 -5.10 3.28
CA TYR A 49 0.32 -4.93 4.38
C TYR A 49 -0.03 -3.74 5.28
N LEU A 50 -0.25 -2.55 4.70
CA LEU A 50 -0.59 -1.35 5.45
C LEU A 50 -1.91 -1.51 6.22
N VAL A 51 -2.92 -2.15 5.60
CA VAL A 51 -4.20 -2.42 6.28
C VAL A 51 -4.01 -3.37 7.47
N GLY A 52 -3.16 -4.39 7.34
CA GLY A 52 -2.78 -5.26 8.46
C GLY A 52 -2.09 -4.48 9.58
N LEU A 53 -1.03 -3.75 9.23
CA LEU A 53 -0.27 -2.92 10.17
C LEU A 53 -1.14 -1.93 10.93
N PHE A 54 -2.10 -1.27 10.26
CA PHE A 54 -3.02 -0.34 10.92
C PHE A 54 -4.03 -1.03 11.83
N LYS A 55 -4.44 -2.28 11.53
CA LYS A 55 -5.27 -3.07 12.46
C LYS A 55 -4.49 -3.36 13.74
N ASP A 56 -3.26 -3.82 13.61
CA ASP A 56 -2.40 -4.18 14.74
C ASP A 56 -2.07 -2.93 15.57
N THR A 57 -1.68 -1.84 14.91
CA THR A 57 -1.42 -0.54 15.57
C THR A 57 -2.66 -0.04 16.33
N ASN A 58 -3.86 -0.19 15.75
CA ASN A 58 -5.09 0.20 16.43
C ASN A 58 -5.39 -0.70 17.64
N LEU A 59 -5.10 -2.01 17.57
CA LEU A 59 -5.19 -2.91 18.73
C LEU A 59 -4.21 -2.50 19.82
N SER A 60 -2.95 -2.20 19.47
CA SER A 60 -1.94 -1.70 20.42
C SER A 60 -2.36 -0.36 21.05
N SER A 61 -2.97 0.55 20.29
CA SER A 61 -3.47 1.83 20.81
C SER A 61 -4.63 1.66 21.78
N ILE A 62 -5.56 0.72 21.51
CA ILE A 62 -6.65 0.37 22.43
C ILE A 62 -6.09 -0.25 23.71
N HIS A 63 -5.10 -1.15 23.58
CA HIS A 63 -4.43 -1.76 24.73
C HIS A 63 -3.78 -0.70 25.63
N ALA A 64 -3.14 0.31 25.04
CA ALA A 64 -2.54 1.43 25.75
C ALA A 64 -3.55 2.47 26.29
N LYS A 65 -4.86 2.29 26.06
CA LYS A 65 -5.92 3.24 26.45
C LYS A 65 -5.68 4.67 25.95
N ILE A 66 -5.05 4.79 24.79
CA ILE A 66 -4.79 6.11 24.14
C ILE A 66 -6.08 6.64 23.49
N LYS A 67 -7.18 5.89 23.58
CA LYS A 67 -8.46 6.16 22.93
C LYS A 67 -9.62 5.94 23.88
#